data_AF-A0AA96TSB1-F1
#
_entry.id   AF-A0AA96TSB1-F1
#
_cell.length_a   1.000
_cell.length_b   1.000
_cell.length_c   1.000
_cell.angle_alpha   90.00
_cell.angle_beta   90.00
_cell.angle_gamma   90.00
#
_symmetry.space_group_name_H-M   'P 1'
#
loop_
_entity.id
_entity.type
_entity.pdbx_description
1 polymer ?
#
loop_
_entity_poly.entity_id
_entity_poly.type
_entity_poly.pdbx_seq_one_letter_code
_entity_poly.pdbx_strand_id
1 'polypeptide(L)'
;MGFGTLGVVKRWQLVTAHPRPTGSRLAVVALLTAVIAGALLVGRVLAADPIGYGVPIWPFANSADQAEDRVMQSVVKAARADAASLGNLTGIPSAIAAGDVEVIATKTQPNGMAIWLLLRLHVPSVGTRCREAVVLGATPVEVNSRTVTCTT
;
A
#
# COMPACT_ATOMS: atom_id res chain seq x y z
N MET A 1 -4.71 -47.45 -82.50
CA MET A 1 -3.49 -47.11 -81.73
C MET A 1 -3.93 -46.33 -80.50
N GLY A 2 -3.92 -46.94 -79.33
CA GLY A 2 -4.33 -46.31 -78.06
C GLY A 2 -3.16 -46.36 -77.09
N PHE A 3 -2.69 -45.20 -76.65
CA PHE A 3 -1.63 -45.04 -75.67
C PHE A 3 -2.15 -45.40 -74.27
N GLY A 4 -1.53 -46.42 -73.66
CA GLY A 4 -1.80 -46.86 -72.29
C GLY A 4 -1.00 -46.04 -71.29
N THR A 5 -1.73 -45.50 -70.33
CA THR A 5 -1.43 -44.41 -69.40
C THR A 5 -0.46 -44.76 -68.26
N LEU A 6 0.33 -43.74 -67.92
CA LEU A 6 1.30 -43.56 -66.83
C LEU A 6 0.84 -43.96 -65.41
N GLY A 7 1.82 -44.43 -64.63
CA GLY A 7 2.17 -43.79 -63.35
C GLY A 7 1.46 -44.28 -62.08
N VAL A 8 2.09 -45.20 -61.36
CA VAL A 8 1.72 -45.58 -59.98
C VAL A 8 2.05 -44.42 -59.04
N VAL A 9 1.05 -43.66 -58.62
CA VAL A 9 1.22 -42.59 -57.62
C VAL A 9 0.99 -43.16 -56.23
N LYS A 10 2.07 -43.33 -55.45
CA LYS A 10 2.00 -43.69 -54.02
C LYS A 10 1.35 -42.53 -53.25
N ARG A 11 0.17 -42.80 -52.67
CA ARG A 11 -0.61 -41.85 -51.88
C ARG A 11 0.02 -41.70 -50.49
N TRP A 12 0.70 -40.59 -50.26
CA TRP A 12 1.14 -40.19 -48.92
C TRP A 12 -0.07 -39.65 -48.16
N GLN A 13 -0.55 -40.39 -47.16
CA GLN A 13 -1.56 -39.89 -46.23
C GLN A 13 -0.87 -39.04 -45.17
N LEU A 14 -1.08 -37.73 -45.26
CA LEU A 14 -0.68 -36.79 -44.22
C LEU A 14 -1.58 -37.01 -43.00
N VAL A 15 -1.08 -37.74 -42.00
CA VAL A 15 -1.74 -37.85 -40.70
C VAL A 15 -1.52 -36.52 -39.98
N THR A 16 -2.48 -35.60 -40.11
CA THR A 16 -2.48 -34.37 -39.32
C THR A 16 -2.91 -34.72 -37.90
N ALA A 17 -1.93 -34.91 -37.01
CA ALA A 17 -2.20 -34.96 -35.58
C ALA A 17 -2.76 -33.59 -35.17
N HIS A 18 -4.07 -33.48 -35.00
CA HIS A 18 -4.69 -32.30 -34.41
C HIS A 18 -4.26 -32.23 -32.93
N PRO A 19 -3.52 -31.18 -32.50
CA PRO A 19 -3.27 -30.98 -31.08
C PRO A 19 -4.60 -30.71 -30.41
N ARG A 20 -5.04 -31.63 -29.53
CA ARG A 20 -6.26 -31.43 -28.73
C ARG A 20 -6.04 -30.22 -27.81
N PRO A 21 -6.87 -29.16 -27.87
CA PRO A 21 -6.76 -28.03 -26.95
C PRO A 21 -7.43 -28.40 -25.62
N THR A 22 -6.81 -29.31 -24.85
CA THR A 22 -7.35 -29.82 -23.57
C THR A 22 -6.65 -29.19 -22.37
N GLY A 23 -6.24 -27.92 -22.48
CA GLY A 23 -5.53 -27.25 -21.38
C GLY A 23 -5.72 -25.74 -21.29
N SER A 24 -6.23 -25.06 -22.32
CA SER A 24 -6.21 -23.58 -22.35
C SER A 24 -7.12 -22.95 -21.31
N ARG A 25 -8.31 -23.49 -21.08
CA ARG A 25 -9.26 -22.91 -20.10
C ARG A 25 -8.75 -23.05 -18.66
N LEU A 26 -8.20 -24.22 -18.31
CA LEU A 26 -7.62 -24.45 -16.98
C LEU A 26 -6.35 -23.64 -16.77
N ALA A 27 -5.50 -23.52 -17.79
CA ALA A 27 -4.31 -22.67 -17.74
C ALA A 27 -4.67 -21.18 -17.58
N VAL A 28 -5.69 -20.71 -18.31
CA VAL A 28 -6.19 -19.33 -18.18
C VAL A 28 -6.76 -19.09 -16.79
N VAL A 29 -7.58 -20.02 -16.25
CA VAL A 29 -8.11 -19.90 -14.89
C VAL A 29 -6.99 -19.89 -13.85
N ALA A 30 -5.99 -20.77 -13.98
CA ALA A 30 -4.84 -20.83 -13.08
C ALA A 30 -3.98 -19.55 -13.13
N LEU A 31 -3.84 -18.95 -14.31
CA LEU A 31 -3.09 -17.71 -14.49
C LEU A 31 -3.85 -16.53 -13.88
N LEU A 32 -5.18 -16.47 -14.08
CA LEU A 32 -6.02 -15.46 -13.44
C LEU A 32 -6.02 -15.58 -11.91
N THR A 33 -6.11 -16.80 -11.36
CA THR A 33 -6.05 -16.99 -9.90
C THR A 33 -4.67 -16.64 -9.34
N ALA A 34 -3.58 -16.95 -10.05
CA ALA A 34 -2.24 -16.55 -9.65
C ALA A 34 -2.06 -15.02 -9.64
N VAL A 35 -2.59 -14.32 -10.65
CA VAL A 35 -2.58 -12.84 -10.70
C VAL A 35 -3.40 -12.25 -9.56
N ILE A 36 -4.60 -12.77 -9.30
CA ILE A 36 -5.45 -12.31 -8.19
C ILE A 36 -4.75 -12.56 -6.85
N ALA A 37 -4.20 -13.75 -6.62
CA ALA A 37 -3.48 -14.07 -5.39
C ALA A 37 -2.25 -13.17 -5.20
N GLY A 38 -1.48 -12.93 -6.26
CA GLY A 38 -0.36 -11.98 -6.23
C GLY A 38 -0.81 -10.56 -5.89
N ALA A 39 -1.88 -10.07 -6.52
CA ALA A 39 -2.45 -8.75 -6.22
C ALA A 39 -2.97 -8.65 -4.77
N LEU A 40 -3.59 -9.71 -4.24
CA LEU A 40 -4.05 -9.75 -2.85
C LEU A 40 -2.86 -9.73 -1.86
N LEU A 41 -1.78 -10.43 -2.16
CA LEU A 41 -0.56 -10.44 -1.34
C LEU A 41 0.13 -9.08 -1.34
N VAL A 42 0.34 -8.49 -2.51
CA VAL A 42 0.92 -7.15 -2.63
C VAL A 42 0.03 -6.11 -1.95
N GLY A 43 -1.29 -6.17 -2.16
CA GLY A 43 -2.25 -5.29 -1.51
C GLY A 43 -2.22 -5.36 0.01
N ARG A 44 -2.03 -6.56 0.59
CA ARG A 44 -1.85 -6.73 2.04
C ARG A 44 -0.55 -6.14 2.58
N VAL A 45 0.55 -6.26 1.82
CA VAL A 45 1.83 -5.67 2.22
C VAL A 45 1.75 -4.14 2.19
N LEU A 46 1.14 -3.58 1.15
CA LEU A 46 0.94 -2.14 1.04
C LEU A 46 -0.04 -1.60 2.11
N ALA A 47 -1.04 -2.38 2.49
CA ALA A 47 -1.96 -2.03 3.58
C ALA A 47 -1.33 -2.17 4.97
N ALA A 48 -0.20 -2.87 5.12
CA ALA A 48 0.49 -2.99 6.41
C ALA A 48 1.16 -1.68 6.85
N ASP A 49 1.45 -0.77 5.91
CA ASP A 49 1.83 0.61 6.20
C ASP A 49 1.22 1.57 5.17
N PRO A 50 -0.06 1.97 5.35
CA PRO A 50 -0.77 2.79 4.38
C PRO A 50 -0.12 4.18 4.18
N ILE A 51 0.82 4.58 5.05
CA ILE A 51 1.38 5.92 5.09
C ILE A 51 2.80 5.97 4.50
N GLY A 52 3.58 4.89 4.60
CA GLY A 52 4.77 4.70 3.75
C GLY A 52 4.45 4.74 2.24
N TYR A 53 3.19 4.43 1.89
CA TYR A 53 2.67 4.43 0.52
C TYR A 53 1.57 5.48 0.25
N GLY A 54 1.26 6.33 1.23
CA GLY A 54 0.43 7.54 1.07
C GLY A 54 -1.07 7.34 0.84
N VAL A 55 -1.61 6.12 0.85
CA VAL A 55 -3.06 5.87 0.73
C VAL A 55 -3.46 4.51 1.32
N PRO A 56 -4.59 4.42 2.05
CA PRO A 56 -5.22 3.14 2.34
C PRO A 56 -5.69 2.49 1.02
N ILE A 57 -5.03 1.41 0.60
CA ILE A 57 -5.40 0.68 -0.62
C ILE A 57 -6.60 -0.22 -0.34
N TRP A 58 -7.80 0.24 -0.66
CA TRP A 58 -9.00 -0.59 -0.65
C TRP A 58 -8.89 -1.74 -1.68
N PRO A 59 -9.33 -2.97 -1.37
CA PRO A 59 -10.09 -3.41 -0.18
C PRO A 59 -9.24 -3.96 0.99
N PHE A 60 -7.94 -3.69 1.00
CA PHE A 60 -7.01 -4.28 1.98
C PHE A 60 -6.90 -3.48 3.27
N ALA A 61 -7.26 -2.19 3.22
CA ALA A 61 -7.34 -1.32 4.38
C ALA A 61 -8.52 -1.72 5.29
N ASN A 62 -8.25 -1.87 6.59
CA ASN A 62 -9.23 -2.17 7.62
C ASN A 62 -9.66 -0.88 8.38
N SER A 63 -10.58 -1.00 9.34
CA SER A 63 -11.06 0.15 10.12
C SER A 63 -9.98 0.81 10.99
N ALA A 64 -8.95 0.06 11.38
CA ALA A 64 -7.79 0.59 12.10
C ALA A 64 -6.91 1.45 11.20
N ASP A 65 -6.66 0.99 9.98
CA ASP A 65 -5.89 1.73 8.98
C ASP A 65 -6.56 3.08 8.67
N GLN A 66 -7.89 3.11 8.66
CA GLN A 66 -8.66 4.35 8.48
C GLN A 66 -8.61 5.28 9.71
N ALA A 67 -8.50 4.73 10.92
CA ALA A 67 -8.32 5.53 12.13
C ALA A 67 -6.91 6.15 12.16
N GLU A 68 -5.89 5.37 11.81
CA GLU A 68 -4.50 5.84 11.70
C GLU A 68 -4.35 6.94 10.63
N ASP A 69 -4.95 6.76 9.46
CA ASP A 69 -4.94 7.75 8.38
C ASP A 69 -5.56 9.09 8.83
N ARG A 70 -6.69 9.04 9.54
CA ARG A 70 -7.33 10.26 10.09
C ARG A 70 -6.42 11.03 11.05
N VAL A 71 -5.68 10.32 11.90
CA VAL A 71 -4.75 10.95 12.84
C VAL A 71 -3.58 11.59 12.09
N MET A 72 -3.02 10.91 11.09
CA MET A 72 -1.94 11.48 10.31
C MET A 72 -2.40 12.65 9.42
N GLN A 73 -3.62 12.63 8.91
CA GLN A 73 -4.22 13.82 8.28
C GLN A 73 -4.32 15.01 9.26
N SER A 74 -4.63 14.75 10.53
CA SER A 74 -4.60 15.78 11.58
C SER A 74 -3.18 16.31 11.81
N VAL A 75 -2.17 15.44 11.87
CA VAL A 75 -0.75 15.82 11.97
C VAL A 75 -0.33 16.70 10.79
N VAL A 76 -0.65 16.30 9.56
CA VAL A 76 -0.34 17.09 8.34
C VAL A 76 -1.06 18.44 8.36
N LYS A 77 -2.33 18.47 8.78
CA LYS A 77 -3.11 19.71 8.87
C LYS A 77 -2.54 20.66 9.92
N ALA A 78 -2.21 20.15 11.11
CA ALA A 78 -1.57 20.91 12.17
C ALA A 78 -0.20 21.44 11.71
N ALA A 79 0.63 20.58 11.09
CA ALA A 79 1.93 20.96 10.57
C ALA A 79 1.85 22.09 9.53
N ARG A 80 0.89 22.02 8.61
CA ARG A 80 0.67 23.09 7.62
C ARG A 80 0.15 24.37 8.25
N ALA A 81 -0.75 24.28 9.23
CA ALA A 81 -1.27 25.45 9.93
C ALA A 81 -0.18 26.16 10.74
N ASP A 82 0.64 25.39 11.45
CA ASP A 82 1.77 25.89 12.25
C ASP A 82 2.86 26.50 11.35
N ALA A 83 3.25 25.80 10.27
CA ALA A 83 4.22 26.31 9.30
C ALA A 83 3.74 27.62 8.65
N ALA A 84 2.44 27.75 8.37
CA ALA A 84 1.86 28.96 7.78
C ALA A 84 1.73 30.13 8.76
N SER A 85 1.56 29.87 10.06
CA SER A 85 1.27 30.89 11.07
C SER A 85 2.48 31.37 11.85
N LEU A 86 3.40 30.46 12.20
CA LEU A 86 4.47 30.71 13.17
C LEU A 86 5.87 30.41 12.62
N GLY A 87 5.97 29.76 11.46
CA GLY A 87 7.26 29.26 10.94
C GLY A 87 7.95 28.26 11.87
N ASN A 88 7.21 27.69 12.83
CA ASN A 88 7.69 26.69 13.79
C ASN A 88 6.68 25.55 13.90
N LEU A 89 7.11 24.37 14.33
CA LEU A 89 6.28 23.15 14.41
C LEU A 89 5.89 22.77 15.86
N THR A 90 5.92 23.72 16.79
CA THR A 90 5.79 23.44 18.23
C THR A 90 4.35 23.26 18.72
N GLY A 91 3.35 23.71 17.95
CA GLY A 91 1.92 23.56 18.29
C GLY A 91 1.32 22.21 17.86
N ILE A 92 2.04 21.44 17.03
CA ILE A 92 1.56 20.15 16.53
C ILE A 92 1.15 19.18 17.64
N PRO A 93 1.93 18.96 18.72
CA PRO A 93 1.57 17.99 19.77
C PRO A 93 0.22 18.30 20.43
N SER A 94 -0.05 19.56 20.75
CA SER A 94 -1.30 19.96 21.40
C SER A 94 -2.49 19.92 20.44
N ALA A 95 -2.25 20.14 19.14
CA ALA A 95 -3.30 20.05 18.12
C ALA A 95 -3.76 18.61 17.84
N ILE A 96 -2.89 17.62 18.07
CA ILE A 96 -3.18 16.20 17.79
C ILE A 96 -3.51 15.38 19.03
N ALA A 97 -3.15 15.84 20.23
CA ALA A 97 -3.50 15.18 21.48
C ALA A 97 -4.98 15.36 21.79
N ALA A 98 -5.83 14.46 21.28
CA ALA A 98 -7.27 14.47 21.51
C ALA A 98 -7.88 13.08 21.42
N GLY A 99 -8.88 12.82 22.27
CA GLY A 99 -9.69 11.60 22.24
C GLY A 99 -8.85 10.33 22.36
N ASP A 100 -8.77 9.58 21.25
CA ASP A 100 -8.11 8.29 21.13
C ASP A 100 -6.60 8.38 20.80
N VAL A 101 -6.02 9.59 20.79
CA VAL A 101 -4.61 9.83 20.44
C VAL A 101 -3.86 10.46 21.60
N GLU A 102 -2.80 9.79 22.01
CA GLU A 102 -1.90 10.24 23.05
C GLU A 102 -0.50 10.47 22.47
N VAL A 103 0.11 11.61 22.79
CA VAL A 103 1.48 11.93 22.37
C VAL A 103 2.42 11.51 23.52
N ILE A 104 3.11 10.39 23.33
CA ILE A 104 4.01 9.80 24.36
C ILE A 104 5.29 10.64 24.48
N ALA A 105 5.87 11.01 23.35
CA ALA A 105 7.15 11.72 23.33
C ALA A 105 7.22 12.68 22.16
N THR A 106 7.90 13.80 22.38
CA THR A 106 8.13 14.83 21.38
C THR A 106 9.59 15.25 21.40
N LYS A 107 10.16 15.48 20.23
CA LYS A 107 11.51 16.02 20.09
C LYS A 107 11.55 17.01 18.94
N THR A 108 11.62 18.28 19.28
CA THR A 108 11.76 19.37 18.31
C THR A 108 13.23 19.66 18.06
N GLN A 109 13.62 19.85 16.80
CA GLN A 109 14.97 20.31 16.49
C GLN A 109 15.18 21.76 16.97
N PRO A 110 16.41 22.17 17.30
CA PRO A 110 16.71 23.52 17.81
C PRO A 110 16.26 24.65 16.86
N ASN A 111 16.23 24.38 15.56
CA ASN A 111 15.79 25.33 14.54
C ASN A 111 14.26 25.41 14.39
N GLY A 112 13.48 24.61 15.13
CA GLY A 112 12.02 24.56 15.05
C GLY A 112 11.45 24.02 13.74
N MET A 113 12.30 23.62 12.79
CA MET A 113 11.92 23.18 11.44
C MET A 113 11.76 21.67 11.31
N ALA A 114 11.96 20.91 12.37
CA ALA A 114 11.58 19.51 12.38
C ALA A 114 11.09 19.11 13.76
N ILE A 115 10.05 18.29 13.81
CA ILE A 115 9.57 17.70 15.05
C ILE A 115 9.35 16.21 14.85
N TRP A 116 9.81 15.47 15.85
CA TRP A 116 9.62 14.04 15.99
C TRP A 116 8.55 13.79 17.05
N LEU A 117 7.65 12.86 16.78
CA LEU A 117 6.48 12.57 17.59
C LEU A 117 6.36 11.05 17.76
N LEU A 118 6.20 10.58 18.99
CA LEU A 118 5.74 9.23 19.30
C LEU A 118 4.27 9.29 19.71
N LEU A 119 3.42 8.66 18.93
CA LEU A 119 1.97 8.64 19.08
C LEU A 119 1.52 7.26 19.54
N ARG A 120 0.60 7.24 20.49
CA ARG A 120 -0.16 6.07 20.90
C ARG A 120 -1.61 6.27 20.50
N LEU A 121 -2.08 5.43 19.59
CA LEU A 121 -3.45 5.43 19.11
C LEU A 121 -4.22 4.31 19.79
N HIS A 122 -5.36 4.64 20.37
CA HIS A 122 -6.31 3.67 20.87
C HIS A 122 -7.34 3.36 19.78
N VAL A 123 -7.21 2.20 19.13
CA VAL A 123 -8.12 1.82 18.06
C VAL A 123 -9.10 0.77 18.59
N PRO A 124 -10.41 1.06 18.68
CA PRO A 124 -11.38 0.13 19.27
C PRO A 124 -11.41 -1.27 18.64
N SER A 125 -11.06 -1.40 17.36
CA SER A 125 -11.12 -2.68 16.62
C SER A 125 -9.89 -3.58 16.79
N VAL A 126 -8.72 -3.03 17.14
CA VAL A 126 -7.44 -3.78 17.18
C VAL A 126 -6.60 -3.48 18.42
N GLY A 127 -7.07 -2.60 19.31
CA GLY A 127 -6.36 -2.18 20.52
C GLY A 127 -5.36 -1.06 20.26
N THR A 128 -4.26 -1.05 21.02
CA THR A 128 -3.29 0.04 20.99
C THR A 128 -2.28 -0.13 19.85
N ARG A 129 -2.06 0.95 19.09
CA ARG A 129 -1.06 1.06 18.03
C ARG A 129 -0.13 2.21 18.33
N CYS A 130 1.16 2.06 18.05
CA CYS A 130 2.11 3.16 18.21
C CYS A 130 2.76 3.54 16.89
N ARG A 131 2.93 4.84 16.69
CA ARG A 131 3.54 5.41 15.49
C ARG A 131 4.57 6.45 15.85
N GLU A 132 5.63 6.43 15.07
CA GLU A 132 6.63 7.47 15.06
C GLU A 132 6.37 8.35 13.83
N ALA A 133 6.19 9.65 14.03
CA ALA A 133 5.98 10.61 12.98
C ALA A 133 7.07 11.68 13.02
N VAL A 134 7.59 12.04 11.85
CA VAL A 134 8.57 13.10 11.64
C VAL A 134 7.95 14.11 10.70
N VAL A 135 7.85 15.34 11.18
CA VAL A 135 7.39 16.48 10.39
C VAL A 135 8.60 17.34 10.07
N LEU A 136 8.82 17.62 8.80
CA LEU A 136 9.83 18.53 8.29
C LEU A 136 9.12 19.80 7.79
N GLY A 137 9.45 20.92 8.40
CA GLY A 137 8.92 22.26 8.13
C GLY A 137 9.50 22.90 6.86
N ALA A 138 10.04 22.10 5.94
CA ALA A 138 10.38 22.57 4.61
C ALA A 138 9.09 23.03 3.89
N THR A 139 9.23 23.83 2.82
CA THR A 139 8.12 24.14 1.92
C THR A 139 8.33 23.38 0.61
N PRO A 140 7.51 22.36 0.29
CA PRO A 140 6.30 21.92 1.00
C PRO A 140 6.60 21.12 2.29
N VAL A 141 5.69 21.20 3.27
CA VAL A 141 5.80 20.47 4.54
C VAL A 141 5.73 18.98 4.27
N GLU A 142 6.76 18.26 4.71
CA GLU A 142 6.90 16.82 4.51
C GLU A 142 6.62 16.11 5.83
N VAL A 143 5.76 15.10 5.81
CA VAL A 143 5.43 14.28 6.97
C VAL A 143 5.74 12.84 6.63
N ASN A 144 6.69 12.26 7.36
CA ASN A 144 7.01 10.85 7.28
C ASN A 144 6.54 10.16 8.55
N SER A 145 6.07 8.93 8.46
CA SER A 145 5.70 8.16 9.65
C SER A 145 5.90 6.68 9.45
N ARG A 146 6.14 5.97 10.55
CA ARG A 146 6.31 4.52 10.59
C ARG A 146 5.62 3.92 11.80
N THR A 147 5.18 2.68 11.66
CA THR A 147 4.66 1.89 12.77
C THR A 147 5.81 1.43 13.67
N VAL A 148 5.64 1.57 14.98
CA VAL A 148 6.62 1.15 16.00
C VAL A 148 5.93 0.34 17.09
N THR A 149 6.69 -0.50 17.78
CA THR A 149 6.17 -1.16 18.99
C THR A 149 5.92 -0.11 20.06
N CYS A 150 4.82 -0.24 20.80
CA CYS A 150 4.52 0.62 21.92
C CYS A 150 5.53 0.38 23.05
N THR A 151 6.60 1.17 23.07
CA THR A 151 7.52 1.27 24.19
C THR A 151 6.99 2.31 25.16
N THR A 152 6.94 1.95 26.43
CA THR A 152 6.58 2.81 27.56
C THR A 152 7.58 3.93 27.79
#